data_AF-A0A957IPA2-F1
#
_entry.id   AF-A0A957IPA2-F1
#
_cell.length_a   1.000
_cell.length_b   1.000
_cell.length_c   1.000
_cell.angle_alpha   90.00
_cell.angle_beta   90.00
_cell.angle_gamma   90.00
#
_symmetry.space_group_name_H-M   'P 1'
#
loop_
_entity.id
_entity.type
_entity.pdbx_description
1 polymer ?
#
loop_
_entity_poly.entity_id
_entity_poly.type
_entity_poly.pdbx_seq_one_letter_code
_entity_poly.pdbx_strand_id
1 'polypeptide(L)'
;FVGGDGPHSQDLYAVTRQGSGWSDPLLLTGASSYDTHTQPAIANDGSTVLFNCDPDLQNGQEETAVCEVHTDGTNFRTVIGPADGPGGTATNALRQPDYAPDGSIVFEADWYGEQIWRLPANSSTPVRVTDAFNNDNSPCVLPDGRIVSLWLDRAGGNGDHELKIMTADGSDYVMALMDLDVFDLGLSCGE
;
A
#
# COMPACT_ATOMS: atom_id res chain seq x y z
N PHE A 1 1.89 30.07 -6.27
CA PHE A 1 0.94 28.94 -6.15
C PHE A 1 -0.45 29.48 -6.44
N VAL A 2 -0.98 29.19 -7.62
CA VAL A 2 -2.37 29.51 -8.00
C VAL A 2 -3.02 28.18 -8.36
N GLY A 3 -3.22 27.35 -7.34
CA GLY A 3 -4.00 26.13 -7.37
C GLY A 3 -4.60 26.02 -5.99
N GLY A 4 -5.93 26.01 -5.92
CA GLY A 4 -6.61 25.82 -4.63
C GLY A 4 -6.22 24.47 -4.03
N ASP A 5 -6.32 24.37 -2.72
CA ASP A 5 -6.29 23.10 -2.03
C ASP A 5 -7.33 22.18 -2.70
N GLY A 6 -7.01 20.88 -2.80
CA GLY A 6 -7.95 19.89 -3.31
C GLY A 6 -9.18 19.78 -2.41
N PRO A 7 -10.22 19.06 -2.85
CA PRO A 7 -11.50 19.02 -2.13
C PRO A 7 -11.46 18.18 -0.85
N HIS A 8 -10.36 17.48 -0.56
CA HIS A 8 -10.24 16.54 0.55
C HIS A 8 -9.27 17.02 1.63
N SER A 9 -9.34 16.42 2.82
CA SER A 9 -8.38 16.68 3.91
C SER A 9 -6.95 16.33 3.52
N GLN A 10 -6.77 15.30 2.68
CA GLN A 10 -5.48 14.96 2.09
C GLN A 10 -5.64 14.51 0.65
N ASP A 11 -4.99 15.24 -0.25
CA ASP A 11 -5.00 15.00 -1.69
C ASP A 11 -3.60 14.63 -2.21
N LEU A 12 -3.57 13.85 -3.29
CA LEU A 12 -2.35 13.53 -4.03
C LEU A 12 -2.25 14.40 -5.28
N TYR A 13 -1.03 14.85 -5.56
CA TYR A 13 -0.69 15.62 -6.75
C TYR A 13 0.47 14.97 -7.50
N ALA A 14 0.42 14.99 -8.83
CA ALA A 14 1.51 14.59 -9.70
C ALA A 14 2.25 15.81 -10.26
N VAL A 15 3.57 15.68 -10.41
CA VAL A 15 4.42 16.59 -11.19
C VAL A 15 5.32 15.78 -12.10
N THR A 16 5.46 16.21 -13.35
CA THR A 16 6.29 15.53 -14.34
C THR A 16 7.53 16.35 -14.65
N ARG A 17 8.70 15.71 -14.65
CA ARG A 17 9.94 16.37 -15.03
C ARG A 17 9.97 16.64 -16.53
N GLN A 18 10.20 17.89 -16.92
CA GLN A 18 10.26 18.35 -18.30
C GLN A 18 11.61 19.03 -18.56
N GLY A 19 12.59 18.27 -19.07
CA GLY A 19 13.96 18.74 -19.21
C GLY A 19 14.58 19.08 -17.85
N SER A 20 14.96 20.34 -17.65
CA SER A 20 15.44 20.85 -16.36
C SER A 20 14.34 21.39 -15.44
N GLY A 21 13.09 21.48 -15.92
CA GLY A 21 11.94 21.99 -15.18
C GLY A 21 10.98 20.89 -14.73
N TRP A 22 9.88 21.32 -14.10
CA TRP A 22 8.77 20.48 -13.66
C TRP A 22 7.46 21.08 -14.17
N SER A 23 6.46 20.24 -14.42
CA SER A 23 5.10 20.69 -14.73
C SER A 23 4.46 21.41 -13.53
N ASP A 24 3.38 22.13 -13.77
CA ASP A 24 2.47 22.52 -12.69
C ASP A 24 1.92 21.25 -11.99
N PRO A 25 1.64 21.30 -10.68
CA PRO A 25 1.01 20.19 -9.96
C PRO A 25 -0.38 19.88 -10.54
N LEU A 26 -0.61 18.60 -10.82
CA LEU A 26 -1.90 18.07 -11.23
C LEU A 26 -2.55 17.35 -10.05
N LEU A 27 -3.75 17.76 -9.66
CA LEU A 27 -4.54 17.05 -8.64
C LEU A 27 -4.99 15.69 -9.18
N LEU A 28 -4.61 14.60 -8.49
CA LEU A 28 -4.97 13.23 -8.88
C LEU A 28 -6.26 12.75 -8.24
N THR A 29 -6.49 13.12 -6.99
CA THR A 29 -7.55 12.54 -6.14
C THR A 29 -8.86 13.32 -6.18
N GLY A 30 -8.98 14.36 -7.01
CA GLY A 30 -10.16 15.23 -7.04
C GLY A 30 -11.49 14.54 -7.41
N ALA A 31 -11.45 13.34 -8.01
CA ALA A 31 -12.62 12.53 -8.32
C ALA A 31 -12.97 11.49 -7.23
N SER A 32 -12.14 11.37 -6.19
CA SER A 32 -12.33 10.42 -5.09
C SER A 32 -13.56 10.76 -4.26
N SER A 33 -14.16 9.75 -3.65
CA SER A 33 -15.17 9.90 -2.60
C SER A 33 -14.59 9.76 -1.19
N TYR A 34 -13.29 9.46 -1.07
CA TYR A 34 -12.57 9.29 0.19
C TYR A 34 -11.93 10.62 0.60
N ASP A 35 -11.83 10.88 1.90
CA ASP A 35 -11.33 12.16 2.42
C ASP A 35 -9.81 12.21 2.57
N THR A 36 -9.14 11.07 2.65
CA THR A 36 -7.67 11.04 2.72
C THR A 36 -7.05 10.00 1.83
N HIS A 37 -5.87 10.34 1.34
CA HIS A 37 -5.11 9.57 0.37
C HIS A 37 -3.64 9.54 0.80
N THR A 38 -3.15 8.38 1.23
CA THR A 38 -1.81 8.23 1.82
C THR A 38 -1.01 7.12 1.16
N GLN A 39 0.30 7.12 1.41
CA GLN A 39 1.23 6.06 0.98
C GLN A 39 1.15 5.75 -0.52
N PRO A 40 1.41 6.76 -1.40
CA PRO A 40 1.38 6.54 -2.83
C PRO A 40 2.55 5.67 -3.31
N ALA A 41 2.26 4.69 -4.16
CA ALA A 41 3.22 3.92 -4.94
C ALA A 41 2.98 4.18 -6.43
N ILE A 42 4.02 4.55 -7.18
CA ILE A 42 3.92 4.77 -8.62
C ILE A 42 4.30 3.48 -9.37
N ALA A 43 3.54 3.11 -10.39
CA ALA A 43 3.89 1.98 -11.23
C ALA A 43 5.21 2.24 -11.99
N ASN A 44 5.94 1.18 -12.33
CA ASN A 44 7.24 1.28 -13.02
C ASN A 44 7.18 2.04 -14.36
N ASP A 45 6.06 1.89 -15.10
CA ASP A 45 5.85 2.62 -16.35
C ASP A 45 5.45 4.10 -16.14
N GLY A 46 5.28 4.53 -14.89
CA GLY A 46 4.91 5.87 -14.49
C GLY A 46 3.48 6.26 -14.84
N SER A 47 2.64 5.31 -15.28
CA SER A 47 1.30 5.60 -15.80
C SER A 47 0.21 5.65 -14.73
N THR A 48 0.42 4.97 -13.59
CA THR A 48 -0.56 4.87 -12.51
C THR A 48 0.06 5.05 -11.13
N VAL A 49 -0.77 5.46 -10.18
CA VAL A 49 -0.43 5.58 -8.75
C VAL A 49 -1.45 4.80 -7.94
N LEU A 50 -0.96 3.95 -7.05
CA LEU A 50 -1.69 3.17 -6.07
C LEU A 50 -1.55 3.83 -4.69
N PHE A 51 -2.57 3.81 -3.85
CA PHE A 51 -2.54 4.47 -2.53
C PHE A 51 -3.64 3.96 -1.61
N ASN A 52 -3.50 4.24 -0.32
CA ASN A 52 -4.59 4.07 0.64
C ASN A 52 -5.68 5.12 0.40
N CYS A 53 -6.93 4.70 0.53
CA CYS A 53 -8.13 5.53 0.54
C CYS A 53 -8.84 5.36 1.87
N ASP A 54 -8.99 6.44 2.65
CA ASP A 54 -9.68 6.39 3.95
C ASP A 54 -11.00 7.20 3.91
N PRO A 55 -12.14 6.60 4.29
CA PRO A 55 -13.43 7.27 4.22
C PRO A 55 -13.58 8.41 5.24
N ASP A 56 -12.95 8.32 6.43
CA ASP A 56 -13.02 9.37 7.45
C ASP A 56 -12.07 9.12 8.65
N LEU A 57 -10.96 9.86 8.73
CA LEU A 57 -10.06 9.80 9.91
C LEU A 57 -10.73 10.26 11.22
N GLN A 58 -11.89 10.93 11.18
CA GLN A 58 -12.53 11.51 12.36
C GLN A 58 -13.28 10.50 13.23
N ASN A 59 -13.67 9.34 12.67
CA ASN A 59 -14.44 8.34 13.41
C ASN A 59 -13.59 7.17 13.92
N GLY A 60 -12.29 7.16 13.62
CA GLY A 60 -11.34 6.14 14.07
C GLY A 60 -11.72 4.71 13.67
N GLN A 61 -12.50 4.55 12.58
CA GLN A 61 -12.78 3.26 11.98
C GLN A 61 -11.80 3.06 10.83
N GLU A 62 -10.91 2.07 10.95
CA GLU A 62 -9.92 1.75 9.92
C GLU A 62 -10.58 0.92 8.79
N GLU A 63 -11.47 1.56 8.03
CA GLU A 63 -12.10 0.97 6.83
C GLU A 63 -11.37 1.42 5.56
N THR A 64 -10.04 1.38 5.60
CA THR A 64 -9.20 1.83 4.48
C THR A 64 -9.32 0.87 3.30
N ALA A 65 -9.39 1.44 2.10
CA ALA A 65 -9.38 0.73 0.84
C ALA A 65 -8.06 0.98 0.09
N VAL A 66 -7.76 0.13 -0.90
CA VAL A 66 -6.69 0.40 -1.86
C VAL A 66 -7.33 1.01 -3.11
N CYS A 67 -6.81 2.15 -3.54
CA CYS A 67 -7.26 2.90 -4.71
C CYS A 67 -6.14 3.09 -5.71
N GLU A 68 -6.53 3.35 -6.96
CA GLU A 68 -5.61 3.64 -8.06
C GLU A 68 -6.14 4.80 -8.91
N VAL A 69 -5.22 5.58 -9.47
CA VAL A 69 -5.51 6.64 -10.45
C VAL A 69 -4.38 6.71 -11.49
N HIS A 70 -4.69 7.12 -12.71
CA HIS A 70 -3.66 7.43 -13.68
C HIS A 70 -2.91 8.71 -13.31
N THR A 71 -1.62 8.80 -13.66
CA THR A 71 -0.79 9.99 -13.40
C THR A 71 -1.22 11.22 -14.20
N ASP A 72 -2.11 11.05 -15.18
CA ASP A 72 -2.80 12.13 -15.91
C ASP A 72 -4.11 12.61 -15.25
N GLY A 73 -4.43 12.08 -14.06
CA GLY A 73 -5.62 12.42 -13.27
C GLY A 73 -6.90 11.70 -13.72
N THR A 74 -6.82 10.80 -14.69
CA THR A 74 -7.98 10.03 -15.17
C THR A 74 -8.13 8.70 -14.45
N ASN A 75 -9.28 8.05 -14.64
CA ASN A 75 -9.53 6.66 -14.26
C ASN A 75 -9.29 6.34 -12.77
N PHE A 76 -9.65 7.26 -11.88
CA PHE A 76 -9.72 6.97 -10.45
C PHE A 76 -10.65 5.77 -10.20
N ARG A 77 -10.21 4.82 -9.37
CA ARG A 77 -11.01 3.66 -8.95
C ARG A 77 -10.58 3.11 -7.59
N THR A 78 -11.54 2.55 -6.85
CA THR A 78 -11.24 1.61 -5.77
C THR A 78 -10.81 0.27 -6.38
N VAL A 79 -9.63 -0.21 -6.01
CA VAL A 79 -9.07 -1.48 -6.49
C VAL A 79 -9.59 -2.64 -5.66
N ILE A 80 -9.53 -2.50 -4.34
CA ILE A 80 -10.02 -3.49 -3.39
C ILE A 80 -10.40 -2.78 -2.09
N GLY A 81 -11.54 -3.17 -1.52
CA GLY A 81 -12.08 -2.66 -0.27
C GLY A 81 -12.02 -3.69 0.87
N PRO A 82 -12.23 -3.25 2.11
CA PRO A 82 -12.13 -4.09 3.30
C PRO A 82 -13.10 -5.29 3.28
N ALA A 83 -14.24 -5.16 2.60
CA ALA A 83 -15.24 -6.22 2.46
C ALA A 83 -14.91 -7.29 1.41
N ASP A 84 -13.90 -7.08 0.56
CA ASP A 84 -13.51 -8.01 -0.52
C ASP A 84 -12.61 -9.16 -0.03
N GLY A 85 -12.25 -9.14 1.26
CA GLY A 85 -11.47 -10.17 1.91
C GLY A 85 -12.16 -11.53 1.99
N PRO A 86 -11.40 -12.62 2.16
CA PRO A 86 -12.00 -13.91 2.43
C PRO A 86 -12.83 -13.86 3.73
N GLY A 87 -14.08 -14.32 3.65
CA GLY A 87 -15.02 -14.25 4.77
C GLY A 87 -15.98 -13.04 4.74
N GLY A 88 -15.75 -12.05 3.89
CA GLY A 88 -16.72 -10.97 3.61
C GLY A 88 -17.07 -10.08 4.80
N THR A 89 -16.19 -9.98 5.79
CA THR A 89 -16.39 -9.15 6.99
C THR A 89 -15.89 -7.73 6.73
N ALA A 90 -16.74 -6.72 6.99
CA ALA A 90 -16.52 -5.33 6.57
C ALA A 90 -15.55 -4.49 7.43
N THR A 91 -14.88 -5.05 8.45
CA THR A 91 -14.28 -4.26 9.54
C THR A 91 -12.75 -4.27 9.60
N ASN A 92 -12.05 -4.49 8.49
CA ASN A 92 -10.61 -4.76 8.51
C ASN A 92 -9.86 -3.86 7.53
N ALA A 93 -8.86 -3.13 8.02
CA ALA A 93 -8.11 -2.15 7.26
C ALA A 93 -7.29 -2.79 6.13
N LEU A 94 -7.09 -2.02 5.06
CA LEU A 94 -6.14 -2.30 3.99
C LEU A 94 -5.08 -1.19 3.93
N ARG A 95 -3.80 -1.54 4.00
CA ARG A 95 -2.72 -0.56 4.16
C ARG A 95 -1.53 -0.83 3.25
N GLN A 96 -0.76 0.22 2.99
CA GLN A 96 0.56 0.20 2.38
C GLN A 96 0.61 -0.64 1.08
N PRO A 97 -0.23 -0.33 0.07
CA PRO A 97 -0.27 -1.09 -1.15
C PRO A 97 0.91 -0.73 -2.05
N ASP A 98 1.44 -1.73 -2.74
CA ASP A 98 2.54 -1.57 -3.68
C ASP A 98 2.39 -2.48 -4.91
N TYR A 99 2.96 -2.06 -6.02
CA TYR A 99 2.96 -2.82 -7.27
C TYR A 99 4.04 -3.89 -7.26
N ALA A 100 3.69 -5.10 -7.71
CA ALA A 100 4.67 -6.13 -8.01
C ALA A 100 5.02 -6.17 -9.51
N PRO A 101 6.23 -6.64 -9.89
CA PRO A 101 6.66 -6.72 -11.29
C PRO A 101 5.79 -7.61 -12.18
N ASP A 102 5.01 -8.53 -11.60
CA ASP A 102 4.06 -9.40 -12.30
C ASP A 102 2.68 -8.74 -12.55
N GLY A 103 2.52 -7.47 -12.16
CA GLY A 103 1.28 -6.71 -12.24
C GLY A 103 0.29 -7.01 -11.12
N SER A 104 0.67 -7.84 -10.14
CA SER A 104 -0.11 -7.97 -8.91
C SER A 104 0.08 -6.78 -7.98
N ILE A 105 -0.80 -6.64 -7.01
CA ILE A 105 -0.72 -5.64 -5.95
C ILE A 105 -0.47 -6.38 -4.64
N VAL A 106 0.51 -5.93 -3.87
CA VAL A 106 0.79 -6.43 -2.52
C VAL A 106 0.34 -5.37 -1.51
N PHE A 107 -0.31 -5.78 -0.43
CA PHE A 107 -0.84 -4.88 0.58
C PHE A 107 -0.98 -5.60 1.91
N GLU A 108 -1.10 -4.84 2.99
CA GLU A 108 -1.44 -5.37 4.30
C GLU A 108 -2.96 -5.44 4.46
N ALA A 109 -3.47 -6.50 5.10
CA ALA A 109 -4.87 -6.57 5.50
C ALA A 109 -5.08 -7.29 6.84
N ASP A 110 -6.05 -6.80 7.61
CA ASP A 110 -6.40 -7.32 8.95
C ASP A 110 -7.41 -8.47 8.93
N TRP A 111 -7.74 -9.03 7.77
CA TRP A 111 -8.79 -10.06 7.63
C TRP A 111 -8.62 -11.27 8.54
N TYR A 112 -7.38 -11.63 8.87
CA TYR A 112 -7.05 -12.70 9.80
C TYR A 112 -5.88 -12.27 10.71
N GLY A 113 -5.94 -11.04 11.21
CA GLY A 113 -4.82 -10.30 11.79
C GLY A 113 -3.94 -9.64 10.72
N GLU A 114 -3.03 -8.76 11.15
CA GLU A 114 -2.08 -8.04 10.28
C GLU A 114 -1.20 -9.01 9.49
N GLN A 115 -1.40 -9.02 8.18
CA GLN A 115 -0.78 -9.95 7.26
C GLN A 115 -0.57 -9.32 5.90
N ILE A 116 0.38 -9.89 5.16
CA ILE A 116 0.63 -9.51 3.77
C ILE A 116 -0.23 -10.34 2.81
N TRP A 117 -0.95 -9.62 1.95
CA TRP A 117 -1.83 -10.14 0.92
C TRP A 117 -1.34 -9.73 -0.45
N ARG A 118 -1.71 -10.53 -1.45
CA ARG A 118 -1.50 -10.24 -2.86
C ARG A 118 -2.85 -10.30 -3.58
N LEU A 119 -3.14 -9.30 -4.40
CA LEU A 119 -4.19 -9.32 -5.40
C LEU A 119 -3.55 -9.64 -6.76
N PRO A 120 -3.68 -10.86 -7.29
CA PRO A 120 -3.10 -11.20 -8.59
C PRO A 120 -3.62 -10.30 -9.71
N ALA A 121 -2.80 -10.05 -10.72
CA ALA A 121 -3.19 -9.27 -11.88
C ALA A 121 -4.48 -9.83 -12.51
N ASN A 122 -5.46 -8.96 -12.76
CA ASN A 122 -6.78 -9.32 -13.32
C ASN A 122 -7.64 -10.25 -12.45
N SER A 123 -7.30 -10.42 -11.17
CA SER A 123 -8.14 -11.10 -10.18
C SER A 123 -8.96 -10.07 -9.40
N SER A 124 -10.14 -10.48 -8.92
CA SER A 124 -10.88 -9.77 -7.87
C SER A 124 -10.78 -10.47 -6.52
N THR A 125 -10.01 -11.57 -6.45
CA THR A 125 -9.85 -12.39 -5.26
C THR A 125 -8.43 -12.26 -4.75
N PRO A 126 -8.22 -11.67 -3.56
CA PRO A 126 -6.92 -11.60 -2.94
C PRO A 126 -6.53 -12.97 -2.34
N VAL A 127 -5.23 -13.21 -2.25
CA VAL A 127 -4.65 -14.39 -1.63
C VAL A 127 -3.64 -13.95 -0.57
N ARG A 128 -3.62 -14.65 0.56
CA ARG A 128 -2.59 -14.42 1.58
C ARG A 128 -1.25 -14.86 1.00
N VAL A 129 -0.19 -14.06 1.17
CA VAL A 129 1.15 -14.40 0.66
C VAL A 129 1.66 -15.67 1.33
N THR A 130 1.57 -15.72 2.66
CA THR A 130 1.96 -16.87 3.50
C THR A 130 1.29 -16.75 4.86
N ASP A 131 1.13 -17.86 5.58
CA ASP A 131 0.68 -17.90 6.98
C ASP A 131 1.82 -18.16 7.97
N ALA A 132 3.08 -18.18 7.49
CA ALA A 132 4.27 -18.43 8.30
C ALA A 132 4.64 -17.26 9.24
N PHE A 133 4.15 -16.05 8.94
CA PHE A 133 4.45 -14.83 9.68
C PHE A 133 3.16 -14.27 10.26
N ASN A 134 3.13 -13.97 11.55
CA ASN A 134 2.04 -13.27 12.22
C ASN A 134 2.44 -11.82 12.47
N ASN A 135 1.47 -10.91 12.47
CA ASN A 135 1.72 -9.49 12.71
C ASN A 135 2.82 -8.95 11.76
N ASP A 136 2.55 -9.15 10.47
CA ASP A 136 3.46 -8.86 9.35
C ASP A 136 2.79 -7.75 8.53
N ASN A 137 3.38 -6.56 8.55
CA ASN A 137 2.76 -5.33 8.06
C ASN A 137 3.74 -4.52 7.19
N SER A 138 3.30 -3.37 6.68
CA SER A 138 4.18 -2.47 5.92
C SER A 138 4.90 -3.09 4.72
N PRO A 139 4.22 -3.80 3.81
CA PRO A 139 4.90 -4.37 2.67
C PRO A 139 5.39 -3.29 1.71
N CYS A 140 6.56 -3.51 1.11
CA CYS A 140 6.91 -2.92 -0.18
C CYS A 140 7.61 -3.96 -1.06
N VAL A 141 7.44 -3.86 -2.37
CA VAL A 141 7.89 -4.86 -3.33
C VAL A 141 9.16 -4.36 -4.02
N LEU A 142 10.16 -5.24 -4.08
CA LEU A 142 11.40 -4.97 -4.78
C LEU A 142 11.26 -5.29 -6.28
N PRO A 143 12.11 -4.72 -7.16
CA PRO A 143 12.08 -5.01 -8.60
C PRO A 143 12.27 -6.49 -8.98
N ASP A 144 12.82 -7.31 -8.06
CA ASP A 144 12.96 -8.76 -8.25
C ASP A 144 11.76 -9.57 -7.71
N GLY A 145 10.71 -8.89 -7.26
CA GLY A 145 9.48 -9.47 -6.73
C GLY A 145 9.55 -9.90 -5.26
N ARG A 146 10.71 -9.79 -4.60
CA ARG A 146 10.80 -9.99 -3.15
C ARG A 146 10.03 -8.91 -2.41
N ILE A 147 9.54 -9.26 -1.22
CA ILE A 147 8.74 -8.36 -0.39
C ILE A 147 9.56 -7.99 0.84
N VAL A 148 9.69 -6.69 1.09
CA VAL A 148 10.16 -6.15 2.36
C VAL A 148 8.95 -5.91 3.24
N SER A 149 9.01 -6.29 4.52
CA SER A 149 7.93 -6.05 5.49
C SER A 149 8.48 -5.86 6.90
N LEU A 150 7.64 -5.40 7.81
CA LEU A 150 7.93 -5.35 9.24
C LEU A 150 7.23 -6.52 9.93
N TRP A 151 7.99 -7.30 10.70
CA TRP A 151 7.49 -8.46 11.42
C TRP A 151 7.60 -8.22 12.93
N LEU A 152 6.46 -7.96 13.57
CA LEU A 152 6.41 -7.64 15.00
C LEU A 152 6.61 -8.88 15.88
N ASP A 153 5.92 -9.97 15.53
CA ASP A 153 5.85 -11.17 16.36
C ASP A 153 6.88 -12.25 15.92
N ARG A 154 8.09 -11.83 15.52
CA ARG A 154 9.13 -12.81 15.19
C ARG A 154 9.39 -13.74 16.37
N ALA A 155 9.40 -15.04 16.09
CA ALA A 155 9.74 -16.05 17.10
C ALA A 155 11.13 -15.76 17.71
N GLY A 156 11.15 -15.54 19.03
CA GLY A 156 12.36 -15.21 19.79
C GLY A 156 12.80 -13.74 19.69
N GLY A 157 11.99 -12.85 19.12
CA GLY A 157 12.15 -11.39 19.19
C GLY A 157 11.54 -10.79 20.46
N ASN A 158 11.67 -9.46 20.61
CA ASN A 158 11.17 -8.72 21.78
C ASN A 158 9.81 -8.04 21.57
N GLY A 159 9.15 -8.29 20.43
CA GLY A 159 7.94 -7.58 20.01
C GLY A 159 8.24 -6.21 19.39
N ASP A 160 9.33 -6.12 18.64
CA ASP A 160 9.76 -4.93 17.90
C ASP A 160 9.38 -5.08 16.42
N HIS A 161 9.07 -3.98 15.72
CA HIS A 161 8.84 -4.03 14.27
C HIS A 161 10.17 -4.25 13.56
N GLU A 162 10.47 -5.50 13.22
CA GLU A 162 11.75 -5.89 12.65
C GLU A 162 11.68 -6.02 11.13
N LEU A 163 12.69 -5.48 10.44
CA LEU A 163 12.73 -5.46 8.98
C LEU A 163 13.10 -6.84 8.40
N LYS A 164 12.18 -7.42 7.63
CA LYS A 164 12.32 -8.70 6.94
C LYS A 164 12.31 -8.49 5.42
N ILE A 165 13.06 -9.31 4.70
CA ILE A 165 12.95 -9.47 3.24
C ILE A 165 12.59 -10.93 2.97
N MET A 166 11.47 -11.19 2.31
CA MET A 166 11.00 -12.53 1.95
C MET A 166 10.91 -12.73 0.44
N THR A 167 10.89 -13.98 0.01
CA THR A 167 10.53 -14.34 -1.38
C THR A 167 9.11 -13.86 -1.70
N ALA A 168 8.81 -13.71 -2.99
CA ALA A 168 7.50 -13.24 -3.45
C ALA A 168 6.32 -14.06 -2.87
N ASP A 169 6.53 -15.33 -2.59
CA ASP A 169 5.55 -16.27 -2.04
C ASP A 169 5.70 -16.52 -0.53
N GLY A 170 6.62 -15.79 0.14
CA GLY A 170 6.88 -15.93 1.57
C GLY A 170 7.44 -17.29 2.01
N SER A 171 7.94 -18.11 1.08
CA SER A 171 8.50 -19.43 1.37
C SER A 171 9.88 -19.40 2.01
N ASP A 172 10.65 -18.33 1.81
CA ASP A 172 11.97 -18.10 2.41
C ASP A 172 12.14 -16.62 2.77
N TYR A 173 13.02 -16.32 3.74
CA TYR A 173 13.24 -14.97 4.22
C TYR A 173 14.63 -14.75 4.83
N VAL A 174 15.01 -13.49 4.93
CA VAL A 174 16.14 -13.01 5.73
C VAL A 174 15.69 -11.82 6.57
N MET A 175 16.13 -11.77 7.83
CA MET A 175 15.99 -10.57 8.64
C MET A 175 17.09 -9.58 8.26
N ALA A 176 16.70 -8.38 7.83
CA ALA A 176 17.60 -7.28 7.54
C ALA A 176 17.95 -6.50 8.81
N LEU A 177 16.99 -6.37 9.74
CA LEU A 177 17.16 -5.79 11.06
C LEU A 177 16.50 -6.69 12.11
N MET A 178 17.12 -6.83 13.28
CA MET A 178 16.61 -7.59 14.42
C MET A 178 16.89 -6.79 15.70
N ASP A 179 16.04 -6.97 16.70
CA ASP A 179 16.12 -6.32 18.02
C ASP A 179 16.19 -4.78 17.95
N LEU A 180 15.55 -4.22 16.92
CA LEU A 180 15.40 -2.79 16.71
C LEU A 180 14.00 -2.50 16.18
N ASP A 181 13.26 -1.69 16.94
CA ASP A 181 11.92 -1.24 16.56
C ASP A 181 12.01 -0.19 15.44
N VAL A 182 11.59 -0.58 14.25
CA VAL A 182 11.43 0.33 13.11
C VAL A 182 10.05 0.95 13.20
N PHE A 183 9.96 2.28 13.25
CA PHE A 183 8.67 2.95 13.22
C PHE A 183 7.89 2.59 11.95
N ASP A 184 6.74 1.97 12.13
CA ASP A 184 5.72 1.82 11.10
C ASP A 184 5.04 3.17 10.87
N LEU A 185 5.49 3.88 9.84
CA LEU A 185 4.81 5.06 9.28
C LEU A 185 4.51 4.87 7.78
N GLY A 186 4.77 3.70 7.22
CA GLY A 186 4.90 3.49 5.77
C GLY A 186 6.31 3.08 5.36
N LEU A 187 6.43 1.90 4.74
CA LEU A 187 7.59 1.56 3.91
C LEU A 187 7.25 1.86 2.45
N SER A 188 8.25 2.34 1.70
CA SER A 188 8.17 2.41 0.24
C SER A 188 9.46 1.88 -0.37
N CYS A 189 9.29 1.06 -1.40
CA CYS A 189 10.38 0.55 -2.21
C CYS A 189 10.42 1.41 -3.48
N GLY A 190 11.62 1.82 -3.89
CA GLY A 190 11.82 2.53 -5.16
C GLY A 190 12.31 1.57 -6.23
N GLU A 191 11.87 1.79 -7.47
CA GLU A 191 12.42 1.14 -8.68
C GLU A 191 13.49 2.00 -9.38
#